data_AF-A0A9E1SAN1-F1
#
_entry.id   AF-A0A9E1SAN1-F1
#
_cell.length_a   1.000
_cell.length_b   1.000
_cell.length_c   1.000
_cell.angle_alpha   90.00
_cell.angle_beta   90.00
_cell.angle_gamma   90.00
#
_symmetry.space_group_name_H-M   'P 1'
#
loop_
_entity.id
_entity.type
_entity.pdbx_description
1 polymer ?
#
loop_
_entity_poly.entity_id
_entity_poly.type
_entity_poly.pdbx_seq_one_letter_code
_entity_poly.pdbx_strand_id
1 'polypeptide(L)'
;MSTNRLPKSRKSTDRIKASKVVEYFHSREHAILAEYLELKKKLPKDAHKIDPFEIIPFEDDYDEAKNGIICRPGRGDRSEYGALGNAVARIALAPIRSNLPVWGSYVDGKVFHTREKENSGVLPLRSFRSDPVLVVSINWADSGPGISWPVHYYISWIPYYERYVVTASYDSDDVEGYLDVTIGDLPEGVEIEGDLKNVIQNHWDRDAMYLQGWADCINEGIVNDPWAWREEISWGYDDEANEACFAEEEETEELDD
;
A
#
# COMPACT_ATOMS: atom_id res chain seq x y z
N MET A 1 -18.44 -39.93 -37.34
CA MET A 1 -19.06 -40.24 -36.02
C MET A 1 -18.37 -39.36 -34.99
N SER A 2 -19.09 -38.39 -34.44
CA SER A 2 -18.56 -37.24 -33.70
C SER A 2 -18.18 -37.60 -32.26
N THR A 3 -16.90 -37.45 -31.91
CA THR A 3 -16.39 -37.47 -30.53
C THR A 3 -16.28 -36.04 -30.01
N ASN A 4 -17.43 -35.39 -29.77
CA ASN A 4 -17.53 -34.04 -29.20
C ASN A 4 -18.67 -33.98 -28.18
N ARG A 5 -18.43 -34.35 -26.90
CA ARG A 5 -19.23 -33.88 -25.75
C ARG A 5 -18.40 -33.87 -24.46
N LEU A 6 -18.32 -32.70 -23.82
CA LEU A 6 -17.85 -32.53 -22.44
C LEU A 6 -18.81 -33.24 -21.46
N PRO A 7 -18.32 -33.77 -20.32
CA PRO A 7 -19.17 -34.39 -19.32
C PRO A 7 -20.11 -33.35 -18.69
N LYS A 8 -21.37 -33.73 -18.48
CA LYS A 8 -22.37 -32.88 -17.82
C LYS A 8 -21.92 -32.59 -16.39
N SER A 9 -21.89 -31.30 -16.05
CA SER A 9 -21.69 -30.80 -14.69
C SER A 9 -22.64 -31.53 -13.71
N ARG A 10 -22.06 -32.16 -12.68
CA ARG A 10 -22.80 -32.67 -11.53
C ARG A 10 -23.51 -31.49 -10.88
N LYS A 11 -24.83 -31.62 -10.67
CA LYS A 11 -25.61 -30.65 -9.89
C LYS A 11 -24.90 -30.45 -8.55
N SER A 12 -24.40 -29.23 -8.33
CA SER A 12 -23.83 -28.83 -7.05
C SER A 12 -24.92 -28.87 -5.98
N THR A 13 -24.89 -29.95 -5.19
CA THR A 13 -25.43 -29.99 -3.84
C THR A 13 -24.37 -29.42 -2.92
N ASP A 14 -24.34 -28.11 -2.83
CA ASP A 14 -24.07 -27.33 -1.62
C ASP A 14 -24.10 -25.86 -2.02
N ARG A 15 -25.25 -25.22 -1.83
CA ARG A 15 -25.32 -23.75 -1.88
C ARG A 15 -24.61 -23.24 -0.63
N ILE A 16 -23.28 -23.15 -0.71
CA ILE A 16 -22.53 -22.15 0.06
C ILE A 16 -23.31 -20.85 -0.13
N LYS A 17 -23.83 -20.26 0.96
CA LYS A 17 -24.45 -18.94 0.90
C LYS A 17 -23.45 -18.03 0.19
N ALA A 18 -23.74 -17.65 -1.04
CA ALA A 18 -22.92 -16.69 -1.77
C ALA A 18 -22.81 -15.45 -0.88
N SER A 19 -21.59 -15.08 -0.50
CA SER A 19 -21.35 -13.86 0.28
C SER A 19 -22.02 -12.68 -0.43
N LYS A 20 -22.61 -11.77 0.33
CA LYS A 20 -23.24 -10.56 -0.23
C LYS A 20 -22.17 -9.82 -1.04
N VAL A 21 -22.37 -9.75 -2.36
CA VAL A 21 -21.50 -8.99 -3.26
C VAL A 21 -21.88 -7.52 -3.13
N VAL A 22 -20.91 -6.67 -2.81
CA VAL A 22 -21.10 -5.21 -2.83
C VAL A 22 -20.72 -4.70 -4.22
N GLU A 23 -21.50 -3.78 -4.77
CA GLU A 23 -21.28 -3.29 -6.15
C GLU A 23 -19.87 -2.70 -6.30
N TYR A 24 -19.46 -1.84 -5.36
CA TYR A 24 -18.11 -1.30 -5.31
C TYR A 24 -17.51 -1.42 -3.91
N PHE A 25 -17.97 -0.59 -2.96
CA PHE A 25 -17.40 -0.51 -1.61
C PHE A 25 -18.50 -0.49 -0.55
N HIS A 26 -18.17 -0.90 0.67
CA HIS A 26 -19.06 -0.73 1.82
C HIS A 26 -19.24 0.76 2.14
N SER A 27 -20.34 1.14 2.80
CA SER A 27 -20.62 2.55 3.14
C SER A 27 -19.49 3.18 3.96
N ARG A 28 -18.82 2.41 4.82
CA ARG A 28 -17.65 2.88 5.58
C ARG A 28 -16.42 3.10 4.71
N GLU A 29 -16.13 2.16 3.82
CA GLU A 29 -15.04 2.29 2.84
C GLU A 29 -15.27 3.50 1.94
N HIS A 30 -16.51 3.78 1.55
CA HIS A 30 -16.87 5.00 0.81
C HIS A 30 -16.57 6.28 1.60
N ALA A 31 -16.84 6.32 2.90
CA ALA A 31 -16.51 7.48 3.73
C ALA A 31 -14.99 7.69 3.80
N ILE A 32 -14.23 6.62 4.04
CA ILE A 32 -12.76 6.62 4.09
C ILE A 32 -12.16 7.11 2.75
N LEU A 33 -12.56 6.48 1.64
CA LEU A 33 -12.07 6.84 0.31
C LEU A 33 -12.44 8.26 -0.10
N ALA A 34 -13.68 8.69 0.17
CA ALA A 34 -14.11 10.04 -0.19
C ALA A 34 -13.42 11.12 0.64
N GLU A 35 -13.09 10.81 1.90
CA GLU A 35 -12.30 11.70 2.76
C GLU A 35 -10.87 11.84 2.23
N TYR A 36 -10.17 10.72 2.05
CA TYR A 36 -8.78 10.70 1.61
C TYR A 36 -8.58 11.32 0.24
N LEU A 37 -9.45 10.99 -0.73
CA LEU A 37 -9.36 11.50 -2.10
C LEU A 37 -9.95 12.92 -2.25
N GLU A 38 -10.43 13.53 -1.16
CA GLU A 38 -11.12 14.83 -1.16
C GLU A 38 -12.37 14.89 -2.06
N LEU A 39 -13.00 13.74 -2.30
CA LEU A 39 -14.17 13.57 -3.19
C LEU A 39 -15.49 13.43 -2.42
N LYS A 40 -15.65 14.16 -1.30
CA LYS A 40 -16.87 14.14 -0.45
C LYS A 40 -18.17 14.42 -1.23
N LYS A 41 -18.09 15.10 -2.37
CA LYS A 41 -19.22 15.35 -3.29
C LYS A 41 -19.75 14.07 -3.97
N LYS A 42 -18.90 13.05 -4.16
CA LYS A 42 -19.26 11.73 -4.71
C LYS A 42 -19.77 10.76 -3.62
N LEU A 43 -19.74 11.13 -2.34
CA LEU A 43 -20.08 10.26 -1.22
C LEU A 43 -21.54 9.77 -1.28
N PRO A 44 -21.80 8.44 -1.21
CA PRO A 44 -23.15 7.90 -1.14
C PRO A 44 -23.94 8.39 0.08
N LYS A 45 -25.28 8.46 -0.06
CA LYS A 45 -26.15 9.06 0.96
C LYS A 45 -26.09 8.35 2.32
N ASP A 46 -25.97 7.04 2.31
CA ASP A 46 -25.86 6.18 3.47
C ASP A 46 -24.51 6.29 4.18
N ALA A 47 -23.47 6.76 3.48
CA ALA A 47 -22.13 6.96 4.02
C ALA A 47 -21.92 8.33 4.68
N HIS A 48 -22.81 9.32 4.48
CA HIS A 48 -22.64 10.65 5.09
C HIS A 48 -22.65 10.70 6.62
N LYS A 49 -23.22 9.68 7.29
CA LYS A 49 -23.32 9.63 8.75
C LYS A 49 -22.12 8.95 9.40
N ILE A 50 -21.19 8.47 8.59
CA ILE A 50 -20.03 7.72 9.02
C ILE A 50 -18.89 8.71 9.23
N ASP A 51 -18.26 8.65 10.40
CA ASP A 51 -16.99 9.31 10.65
C ASP A 51 -15.85 8.51 9.99
N PRO A 52 -15.16 9.05 8.96
CA PRO A 52 -14.07 8.35 8.29
C PRO A 52 -12.83 8.18 9.19
N PHE A 53 -12.69 8.97 10.25
CA PHE A 53 -11.54 8.92 11.16
C PHE A 53 -11.77 8.01 12.37
N GLU A 54 -12.93 7.36 12.48
CA GLU A 54 -13.24 6.46 13.59
C GLU A 54 -12.24 5.29 13.64
N ILE A 55 -11.34 5.35 14.64
CA ILE A 55 -10.34 4.31 14.91
C ILE A 55 -10.98 3.24 15.80
N ILE A 56 -10.99 1.99 15.32
CA ILE A 56 -11.51 0.86 16.09
C ILE A 56 -10.34 -0.03 16.55
N PRO A 57 -10.16 -0.24 17.87
CA PRO A 57 -9.13 -1.09 18.45
C PRO A 57 -9.10 -2.51 17.87
N PHE A 58 -7.93 -3.15 17.92
CA PHE A 58 -7.79 -4.52 17.40
C PHE A 58 -8.54 -5.57 18.24
N GLU A 59 -8.84 -5.25 19.49
CA GLU A 59 -9.55 -6.11 20.44
C GLU A 59 -11.06 -6.17 20.16
N ASP A 60 -11.60 -5.22 19.42
CA ASP A 60 -13.02 -5.24 19.03
C ASP A 60 -13.28 -6.33 17.98
N ASP A 61 -14.38 -7.07 18.15
CA ASP A 61 -14.87 -8.13 17.26
C ASP A 61 -15.45 -7.59 15.93
N TYR A 62 -14.90 -6.49 15.41
CA TYR A 62 -15.35 -5.87 14.18
C TYR A 62 -15.03 -6.76 12.97
N ASP A 63 -16.08 -7.22 12.30
CA ASP A 63 -15.99 -8.09 11.14
C ASP A 63 -15.88 -7.26 9.84
N GLU A 64 -14.64 -6.99 9.40
CA GLU A 64 -14.35 -6.27 8.15
C GLU A 64 -14.86 -7.02 6.91
N ALA A 65 -15.05 -8.35 6.98
CA ALA A 65 -15.65 -9.13 5.90
C ALA A 65 -17.12 -8.78 5.65
N LYS A 66 -17.84 -8.41 6.71
CA LYS A 66 -19.27 -8.07 6.65
C LYS A 66 -19.51 -6.57 6.52
N ASN A 67 -18.65 -5.76 7.12
CA ASN A 67 -18.90 -4.34 7.32
C ASN A 67 -17.98 -3.42 6.52
N GLY A 68 -16.94 -3.98 5.88
CA GLY A 68 -15.91 -3.24 5.14
C GLY A 68 -14.70 -2.93 5.99
N ILE A 69 -13.62 -2.50 5.35
CA ILE A 69 -12.38 -2.11 6.01
C ILE A 69 -12.56 -0.80 6.79
N ILE A 70 -11.80 -0.66 7.88
CA ILE A 70 -11.85 0.47 8.82
C ILE A 70 -10.45 0.98 9.17
N CYS A 71 -10.40 2.15 9.78
CA CYS A 71 -9.20 2.70 10.40
C CYS A 71 -8.83 1.90 11.65
N ARG A 72 -7.58 1.47 11.71
CA ARG A 72 -6.99 0.75 12.85
C ARG A 72 -5.92 1.61 13.50
N PRO A 73 -5.65 1.44 14.80
CA PRO A 73 -4.53 2.13 15.43
C PRO A 73 -3.21 1.60 14.86
N GLY A 74 -2.23 2.49 14.66
CA GLY A 74 -0.87 2.14 14.30
C GLY A 74 0.01 1.99 15.54
N ARG A 75 1.26 1.53 15.38
CA ARG A 75 2.25 1.62 16.46
C ARG A 75 2.69 3.07 16.68
N GLY A 76 2.77 3.47 17.95
CA GLY A 76 3.22 4.82 18.37
C GLY A 76 2.14 5.90 18.24
N ASP A 77 2.51 7.16 18.47
CA ASP A 77 1.62 8.34 18.39
C ASP A 77 1.37 8.77 16.93
N ARG A 78 0.89 7.85 16.08
CA ARG A 78 0.58 8.15 14.67
C ARG A 78 -0.72 8.94 14.57
N SER A 79 -0.79 9.81 13.55
CA SER A 79 -1.95 10.68 13.32
C SER A 79 -3.17 9.90 12.81
N GLU A 80 -4.36 10.47 12.99
CA GLU A 80 -5.61 9.96 12.42
C GLU A 80 -5.54 9.88 10.88
N TYR A 81 -4.79 10.77 10.23
CA TYR A 81 -4.52 10.72 8.80
C TYR A 81 -3.65 9.51 8.40
N GLY A 82 -2.72 9.08 9.25
CA GLY A 82 -1.98 7.83 9.03
C GLY A 82 -2.91 6.61 9.07
N ALA A 83 -3.84 6.57 10.03
CA ALA A 83 -4.84 5.51 10.11
C ALA A 83 -5.79 5.52 8.89
N LEU A 84 -6.20 6.70 8.43
CA LEU A 84 -7.00 6.88 7.22
C LEU A 84 -6.25 6.35 5.98
N GLY A 85 -4.98 6.75 5.81
CA GLY A 85 -4.13 6.31 4.71
C GLY A 85 -3.87 4.80 4.71
N ASN A 86 -3.67 4.19 5.89
CA ASN A 86 -3.60 2.74 6.03
C ASN A 86 -4.91 2.06 5.59
N ALA A 87 -6.06 2.55 6.04
CA ALA A 87 -7.35 1.97 5.65
C ALA A 87 -7.57 2.04 4.13
N VAL A 88 -7.20 3.15 3.48
CA VAL A 88 -7.24 3.29 2.02
C VAL A 88 -6.32 2.27 1.33
N ALA A 89 -5.11 2.08 1.84
CA ALA A 89 -4.16 1.11 1.29
C ALA A 89 -4.71 -0.32 1.40
N ARG A 90 -5.26 -0.69 2.56
CA ARG A 90 -5.90 -1.99 2.78
C ARG A 90 -7.11 -2.19 1.87
N ILE A 91 -7.90 -1.14 1.59
CA ILE A 91 -9.01 -1.19 0.63
C ILE A 91 -8.49 -1.47 -0.79
N ALA A 92 -7.47 -0.74 -1.22
CA ALA A 92 -6.84 -0.86 -2.53
C ALA A 92 -6.16 -2.23 -2.74
N LEU A 93 -5.46 -2.73 -1.71
CA LEU A 93 -4.67 -3.96 -1.74
C LEU A 93 -5.42 -5.22 -1.32
N ALA A 94 -6.65 -5.09 -0.80
CA ALA A 94 -7.54 -6.20 -0.50
C ALA A 94 -7.56 -7.30 -1.59
N PRO A 95 -7.41 -6.97 -2.89
CA PRO A 95 -7.30 -7.96 -3.93
C PRO A 95 -6.15 -8.96 -3.84
N ILE A 96 -5.01 -8.53 -3.32
CA ILE A 96 -3.77 -9.28 -3.31
C ILE A 96 -3.23 -9.46 -1.89
N ARG A 97 -4.02 -9.14 -0.86
CA ARG A 97 -3.58 -9.14 0.55
C ARG A 97 -2.83 -10.39 1.02
N SER A 98 -3.15 -11.56 0.45
CA SER A 98 -2.51 -12.83 0.80
C SER A 98 -1.13 -13.03 0.16
N ASN A 99 -0.80 -12.18 -0.81
CA ASN A 99 0.44 -12.19 -1.58
C ASN A 99 1.32 -10.97 -1.26
N LEU A 100 0.89 -10.09 -0.35
CA LEU A 100 1.71 -8.98 0.14
C LEU A 100 2.88 -9.49 0.99
N PRO A 101 3.95 -8.69 1.17
CA PRO A 101 5.10 -9.08 1.97
C PRO A 101 4.71 -9.54 3.37
N VAL A 102 5.30 -10.66 3.80
CA VAL A 102 5.13 -11.22 5.14
C VAL A 102 6.50 -11.41 5.76
N TRP A 103 6.73 -10.75 6.88
CA TRP A 103 7.85 -11.00 7.76
C TRP A 103 7.49 -12.09 8.76
N GLY A 104 8.45 -12.94 9.08
CA GLY A 104 8.30 -14.02 10.05
C GLY A 104 9.42 -13.97 11.07
N SER A 105 9.08 -14.20 12.33
CA SER A 105 10.07 -14.32 13.40
C SER A 105 9.71 -15.47 14.35
N TYR A 106 10.69 -15.95 15.08
CA TYR A 106 10.53 -17.00 16.08
C TYR A 106 10.81 -16.43 17.47
N VAL A 107 9.76 -16.28 18.27
CA VAL A 107 9.81 -15.71 19.62
C VAL A 107 9.11 -16.67 20.58
N ASP A 108 9.74 -16.94 21.74
CA ASP A 108 9.18 -17.78 22.81
C ASP A 108 8.63 -19.15 22.37
N GLY A 109 9.34 -19.81 21.45
CA GLY A 109 8.95 -21.13 20.98
C GLY A 109 7.87 -21.14 19.90
N LYS A 110 7.47 -19.98 19.38
CA LYS A 110 6.40 -19.83 18.39
C LYS A 110 6.88 -19.04 17.18
N VAL A 111 6.49 -19.50 16.00
CA VAL A 111 6.61 -18.71 14.78
C VAL A 111 5.46 -17.71 14.77
N PHE A 112 5.80 -16.44 14.56
CA PHE A 112 4.88 -15.35 14.32
C PHE A 112 5.08 -14.86 12.89
N HIS A 113 3.99 -14.50 12.22
CA HIS A 113 4.02 -13.84 10.93
C HIS A 113 3.29 -12.50 11.00
N THR A 114 3.84 -11.48 10.35
CA THR A 114 3.06 -10.28 10.06
C THR A 114 1.85 -10.65 9.21
N ARG A 115 0.76 -9.89 9.34
CA ARG A 115 -0.52 -10.12 8.63
C ARG A 115 -1.28 -11.40 9.00
N GLU A 116 -0.85 -12.24 9.94
CA GLU A 116 -1.58 -13.47 10.31
C GLU A 116 -3.05 -13.18 10.70
N LYS A 117 -3.26 -12.19 11.58
CA LYS A 117 -4.60 -11.77 11.99
C LYS A 117 -5.40 -11.15 10.83
N GLU A 118 -4.77 -10.28 10.05
CA GLU A 118 -5.40 -9.61 8.89
C GLU A 118 -5.83 -10.60 7.80
N ASN A 119 -5.04 -11.64 7.58
CA ASN A 119 -5.30 -12.68 6.58
C ASN A 119 -6.20 -13.81 7.09
N SER A 120 -6.53 -13.85 8.39
CA SER A 120 -7.34 -14.93 8.98
C SER A 120 -8.82 -14.94 8.52
N GLY A 121 -9.39 -13.78 8.20
CA GLY A 121 -10.76 -13.64 7.69
C GLY A 121 -10.80 -13.56 6.16
N VAL A 122 -11.97 -13.73 5.52
CA VAL A 122 -12.14 -13.51 4.07
C VAL A 122 -12.74 -12.13 3.84
N LEU A 123 -12.06 -11.23 3.12
CA LEU A 123 -12.63 -9.91 2.79
C LEU A 123 -13.86 -10.02 1.87
N PRO A 124 -14.76 -9.03 1.89
CA PRO A 124 -15.97 -9.07 1.07
C PRO A 124 -15.60 -9.09 -0.42
N LEU A 125 -16.35 -9.86 -1.21
CA LEU A 125 -16.25 -9.82 -2.67
C LEU A 125 -16.89 -8.52 -3.18
N ARG A 126 -16.11 -7.73 -3.90
CA ARG A 126 -16.55 -6.54 -4.63
C ARG A 126 -16.88 -6.94 -6.07
N SER A 127 -17.96 -6.39 -6.64
CA SER A 127 -18.36 -6.71 -8.01
C SER A 127 -17.40 -6.15 -9.06
N PHE A 128 -16.62 -5.15 -8.65
CA PHE A 128 -15.47 -4.62 -9.36
C PHE A 128 -14.18 -4.90 -8.60
N ARG A 129 -13.15 -5.36 -9.30
CA ARG A 129 -11.79 -5.51 -8.79
C ARG A 129 -10.83 -5.21 -9.94
N SER A 130 -10.17 -4.05 -9.91
CA SER A 130 -8.90 -3.92 -10.60
C SER A 130 -7.91 -4.65 -9.69
N ASP A 131 -7.23 -5.67 -10.20
CA ASP A 131 -6.14 -6.24 -9.43
C ASP A 131 -5.02 -5.18 -9.39
N PRO A 132 -4.50 -4.83 -8.20
CA PRO A 132 -3.40 -3.90 -8.06
C PRO A 132 -2.25 -4.31 -8.96
N VAL A 133 -1.71 -3.34 -9.69
CA VAL A 133 -0.56 -3.54 -10.57
C VAL A 133 0.69 -3.27 -9.77
N LEU A 134 1.62 -4.22 -9.77
CA LEU A 134 2.93 -4.03 -9.15
C LEU A 134 3.69 -2.94 -9.92
N VAL A 135 4.00 -1.84 -9.23
CA VAL A 135 4.81 -0.75 -9.77
C VAL A 135 6.26 -1.16 -9.76
N VAL A 136 6.80 -1.41 -8.58
CA VAL A 136 8.18 -1.88 -8.34
C VAL A 136 8.24 -2.53 -6.95
N SER A 137 9.10 -3.52 -6.78
CA SER A 137 9.51 -4.04 -5.48
C SER A 137 10.99 -3.78 -5.27
N ILE A 138 11.35 -3.17 -4.15
CA ILE A 138 12.73 -2.90 -3.77
C ILE A 138 13.05 -3.61 -2.47
N ASN A 139 14.34 -3.87 -2.23
CA ASN A 139 14.86 -4.15 -0.91
C ASN A 139 15.51 -2.88 -0.38
N TRP A 140 15.02 -2.35 0.74
CA TRP A 140 15.58 -1.13 1.32
C TRP A 140 17.02 -1.36 1.78
N ALA A 141 17.25 -2.44 2.52
CA ALA A 141 18.57 -2.83 3.00
C ALA A 141 18.58 -4.31 3.41
N ASP A 142 19.78 -4.86 3.59
CA ASP A 142 20.00 -6.09 4.34
C ASP A 142 20.68 -5.75 5.67
N SER A 143 20.01 -5.99 6.79
CA SER A 143 20.59 -5.77 8.13
C SER A 143 21.30 -7.00 8.69
N GLY A 144 21.32 -8.10 7.92
CA GLY A 144 22.07 -9.31 8.24
C GLY A 144 21.65 -10.50 7.37
N PRO A 145 22.33 -11.65 7.51
CA PRO A 145 21.98 -12.86 6.76
C PRO A 145 20.52 -13.26 6.97
N GLY A 146 19.70 -13.17 5.92
CA GLY A 146 18.28 -13.50 5.97
C GLY A 146 17.39 -12.41 6.59
N ILE A 147 17.90 -11.19 6.79
CA ILE A 147 17.13 -10.04 7.27
C ILE A 147 17.19 -8.94 6.20
N SER A 148 16.22 -8.98 5.30
CA SER A 148 15.96 -7.99 4.26
C SER A 148 14.79 -7.08 4.66
N TRP A 149 14.71 -5.89 4.07
CA TRP A 149 13.63 -4.91 4.30
C TRP A 149 12.89 -4.60 2.99
N PRO A 150 12.13 -5.56 2.43
CA PRO A 150 11.40 -5.37 1.17
C PRO A 150 10.26 -4.36 1.31
N VAL A 151 10.11 -3.53 0.27
CA VAL A 151 8.96 -2.63 0.10
C VAL A 151 8.37 -2.87 -1.28
N HIS A 152 7.07 -3.17 -1.33
CA HIS A 152 6.34 -3.41 -2.56
C HIS A 152 5.42 -2.23 -2.86
N TYR A 153 5.59 -1.63 -4.02
CA TYR A 153 4.76 -0.53 -4.48
C TYR A 153 3.71 -1.02 -5.46
N TYR A 154 2.45 -0.64 -5.22
CA TYR A 154 1.34 -0.99 -6.11
C TYR A 154 0.51 0.24 -6.48
N ILE A 155 -0.07 0.20 -7.67
CA ILE A 155 -1.07 1.14 -8.13
C ILE A 155 -2.40 0.42 -8.35
N SER A 156 -3.49 0.97 -7.81
CA SER A 156 -4.82 0.33 -7.82
C SER A 156 -5.88 1.30 -8.32
N TRP A 157 -6.69 0.89 -9.29
CA TRP A 157 -7.78 1.72 -9.81
C TRP A 157 -9.04 1.61 -8.94
N ILE A 158 -9.55 2.76 -8.47
CA ILE A 158 -10.76 2.89 -7.66
C ILE A 158 -11.88 3.49 -8.55
N PRO A 159 -12.75 2.68 -9.18
CA PRO A 159 -13.60 3.17 -10.27
C PRO A 159 -14.69 4.13 -9.83
N TYR A 160 -15.25 3.92 -8.65
CA TYR A 160 -16.32 4.80 -8.17
C TYR A 160 -15.83 6.24 -8.04
N TYR A 161 -14.56 6.42 -7.68
CA TYR A 161 -13.94 7.73 -7.51
C TYR A 161 -13.17 8.18 -8.75
N GLU A 162 -12.88 7.26 -9.68
CA GLU A 162 -12.09 7.49 -10.89
C GLU A 162 -10.67 7.96 -10.55
N ARG A 163 -10.04 7.28 -9.59
CA ARG A 163 -8.70 7.58 -9.10
C ARG A 163 -7.87 6.32 -9.00
N TYR A 164 -6.59 6.45 -9.31
CA TYR A 164 -5.58 5.49 -8.90
C TYR A 164 -5.11 5.81 -7.48
N VAL A 165 -4.92 4.77 -6.68
CA VAL A 165 -4.32 4.84 -5.35
C VAL A 165 -2.96 4.17 -5.44
N VAL A 166 -1.91 4.88 -5.02
CA VAL A 166 -0.54 4.39 -4.98
C VAL A 166 -0.20 4.01 -3.54
N THR A 167 0.31 2.80 -3.35
CA THR A 167 0.53 2.23 -2.02
C THR A 167 1.95 1.72 -1.88
N ALA A 168 2.47 1.79 -0.66
CA ALA A 168 3.66 1.08 -0.23
C ALA A 168 3.26 0.00 0.78
N SER A 169 3.75 -1.21 0.55
CA SER A 169 3.47 -2.38 1.37
C SER A 169 4.79 -2.92 1.92
N TYR A 170 4.96 -2.80 3.22
CA TYR A 170 6.13 -3.23 3.98
C TYR A 170 5.93 -4.65 4.51
N ASP A 171 7.04 -5.27 4.88
CA ASP A 171 7.05 -6.52 5.63
C ASP A 171 7.05 -6.31 7.16
N SER A 172 7.41 -5.11 7.65
CA SER A 172 7.37 -4.70 9.06
C SER A 172 6.56 -3.41 9.30
N ASP A 173 5.86 -3.34 10.43
CA ASP A 173 5.11 -2.15 10.88
C ASP A 173 5.98 -1.16 11.67
N ASP A 174 7.28 -1.41 11.84
CA ASP A 174 8.17 -0.54 12.62
C ASP A 174 8.47 0.80 11.93
N VAL A 175 8.46 0.84 10.58
CA VAL A 175 8.79 2.04 9.81
C VAL A 175 7.64 3.06 9.83
N GLU A 176 6.45 2.64 9.42
CA GLU A 176 5.29 3.53 9.28
C GLU A 176 4.25 3.38 10.39
N GLY A 177 4.45 2.45 11.33
CA GLY A 177 3.41 2.04 12.28
C GLY A 177 2.32 1.17 11.65
N TYR A 178 2.41 0.91 10.34
CA TYR A 178 1.50 0.12 9.53
C TYR A 178 2.26 -0.67 8.47
N LEU A 179 1.72 -1.81 8.08
CA LEU A 179 2.27 -2.64 7.00
C LEU A 179 1.91 -2.14 5.60
N ASP A 180 0.77 -1.46 5.46
CA ASP A 180 0.33 -0.90 4.18
C ASP A 180 0.00 0.57 4.38
N VAL A 181 0.52 1.43 3.52
CA VAL A 181 0.25 2.87 3.55
C VAL A 181 -0.06 3.38 2.15
N THR A 182 -0.95 4.37 2.09
CA THR A 182 -1.19 5.09 0.86
C THR A 182 -0.19 6.24 0.80
N ILE A 183 0.58 6.30 -0.28
CA ILE A 183 1.66 7.27 -0.47
C ILE A 183 1.28 8.37 -1.46
N GLY A 184 0.17 8.18 -2.18
CA GLY A 184 -0.40 9.19 -3.05
C GLY A 184 -1.57 8.64 -3.85
N ASP A 185 -2.18 9.51 -4.64
CA ASP A 185 -3.26 9.15 -5.53
C ASP A 185 -3.19 10.00 -6.81
N LEU A 186 -3.76 9.46 -7.89
CA LEU A 186 -3.51 9.91 -9.25
C LEU A 186 -4.81 9.89 -10.07
N PRO A 187 -5.08 10.87 -10.95
CA PRO A 187 -6.24 10.84 -11.83
C PRO A 187 -6.10 9.78 -12.95
N GLU A 188 -7.17 9.58 -13.72
CA GLU A 188 -7.10 8.79 -14.95
C GLU A 188 -6.19 9.44 -16.00
N GLY A 189 -5.49 8.63 -16.80
CA GLY A 189 -4.66 9.10 -17.91
C GLY A 189 -3.26 9.57 -17.53
N VAL A 190 -2.82 9.27 -16.31
CA VAL A 190 -1.50 9.62 -15.78
C VAL A 190 -0.37 8.86 -16.46
N GLU A 191 0.81 9.48 -16.48
CA GLU A 191 2.02 8.90 -17.08
C GLU A 191 2.88 8.17 -16.03
N ILE A 192 3.42 7.01 -16.40
CA ILE A 192 4.26 6.20 -15.51
C ILE A 192 5.56 6.95 -15.15
N GLU A 193 6.29 7.42 -16.17
CA GLU A 193 7.58 8.10 -16.03
C GLU A 193 7.47 9.57 -15.57
N GLY A 194 6.24 10.06 -15.32
CA GLY A 194 5.96 11.41 -14.84
C GLY A 194 5.24 11.37 -13.50
N ASP A 195 3.93 11.25 -13.52
CA ASP A 195 3.09 11.35 -12.32
C ASP A 195 3.34 10.22 -11.31
N LEU A 196 3.38 8.97 -11.76
CA LEU A 196 3.59 7.82 -10.88
C LEU A 196 5.00 7.83 -10.30
N LYS A 197 6.00 8.08 -11.15
CA LYS A 197 7.39 8.28 -10.73
C LYS A 197 7.50 9.31 -9.61
N ASN A 198 6.90 10.49 -9.77
CA ASN A 198 6.92 11.55 -8.76
C ASN A 198 6.33 11.09 -7.43
N VAL A 199 5.22 10.33 -7.43
CA VAL A 199 4.63 9.80 -6.18
C VAL A 199 5.57 8.83 -5.47
N ILE A 200 6.21 7.93 -6.21
CA ILE A 200 7.18 6.96 -5.64
C ILE A 200 8.44 7.68 -5.15
N GLN A 201 9.00 8.58 -5.95
CA GLN A 201 10.19 9.35 -5.60
C GLN A 201 9.96 10.25 -4.39
N ASN A 202 8.82 10.95 -4.29
CA ASN A 202 8.48 11.75 -3.11
C ASN A 202 8.44 10.91 -1.83
N HIS A 203 7.99 9.66 -1.93
CA HIS A 203 7.98 8.74 -0.80
C HIS A 203 9.40 8.33 -0.40
N TRP A 204 10.31 8.14 -1.36
CA TRP A 204 11.73 7.89 -1.09
C TRP A 204 12.45 9.12 -0.53
N ASP A 205 12.18 10.30 -1.09
CA ASP A 205 12.84 11.56 -0.77
C ASP A 205 12.54 12.05 0.65
N ARG A 206 11.38 11.70 1.20
CA ARG A 206 10.92 12.14 2.53
C ARG A 206 11.99 12.02 3.62
N ASP A 207 12.74 10.93 3.61
CA ASP A 207 13.79 10.63 4.57
C ASP A 207 15.18 10.48 3.90
N ALA A 208 15.31 10.82 2.61
CA ALA A 208 16.52 10.56 1.81
C ALA A 208 17.76 11.25 2.37
N MET A 209 17.62 12.46 2.93
CA MET A 209 18.76 13.18 3.55
C MET A 209 19.39 12.45 4.74
N TYR A 210 18.70 11.46 5.32
CA TYR A 210 19.19 10.67 6.45
C TYR A 210 19.51 9.23 6.06
N LEU A 211 19.35 8.87 4.79
CA LEU A 211 19.39 7.49 4.33
C LEU A 211 20.31 7.35 3.11
N GLN A 212 20.74 6.11 2.90
CA GLN A 212 21.28 5.67 1.63
C GLN A 212 20.13 5.29 0.71
N GLY A 213 20.36 5.36 -0.60
CA GLY A 213 19.42 4.79 -1.55
C GLY A 213 19.23 3.30 -1.30
N TRP A 214 18.02 2.80 -1.59
CA TRP A 214 17.68 1.38 -1.37
C TRP A 214 18.69 0.43 -2.06
N ALA A 215 18.90 -0.74 -1.46
CA ALA A 215 20.02 -1.62 -1.79
C ALA A 215 19.83 -2.46 -3.06
N ASP A 216 18.60 -2.90 -3.36
CA ASP A 216 18.36 -3.76 -4.53
C ASP A 216 16.96 -3.59 -5.11
N CYS A 217 16.80 -3.89 -6.40
CA CYS A 217 15.52 -4.01 -7.07
C CYS A 217 15.12 -5.49 -7.13
N ILE A 218 14.09 -5.85 -6.36
CA ILE A 218 13.56 -7.22 -6.30
C ILE A 218 12.75 -7.54 -7.57
N ASN A 219 11.96 -6.59 -8.04
CA ASN A 219 11.11 -6.73 -9.21
C ASN A 219 10.78 -5.37 -9.82
N GLU A 220 11.08 -5.18 -11.10
CA GLU A 220 10.87 -3.92 -11.83
C GLU A 220 9.39 -3.59 -12.08
N GLY A 221 8.48 -4.57 -11.96
CA GLY A 221 7.04 -4.36 -12.11
C GLY A 221 6.66 -3.77 -13.47
N ILE A 222 6.06 -2.58 -13.46
CA ILE A 222 5.73 -1.81 -14.68
C ILE A 222 6.69 -0.65 -14.95
N VAL A 223 7.69 -0.46 -14.10
CA VAL A 223 8.73 0.57 -14.27
C VAL A 223 9.80 0.03 -15.22
N ASN A 224 10.29 0.87 -16.14
CA ASN A 224 11.31 0.44 -17.10
C ASN A 224 12.71 0.37 -16.47
N ASP A 225 13.07 1.39 -15.68
CA ASP A 225 14.38 1.48 -15.04
C ASP A 225 14.23 2.09 -13.64
N PRO A 226 13.99 1.26 -12.60
CA PRO A 226 13.90 1.74 -11.23
C PRO A 226 15.20 2.36 -10.71
N TRP A 227 16.36 1.93 -11.23
CA TRP A 227 17.66 2.46 -10.82
C TRP A 227 17.83 3.89 -11.31
N ALA A 228 17.41 4.21 -12.54
CA ALA A 228 17.36 5.60 -13.00
C ALA A 228 16.49 6.49 -12.10
N TRP A 229 15.35 5.98 -11.60
CA TRP A 229 14.52 6.73 -10.65
C TRP A 229 15.23 6.93 -9.29
N ARG A 230 16.01 5.95 -8.84
CA ARG A 230 16.80 6.03 -7.60
C ARG A 230 17.94 7.04 -7.71
N GLU A 231 18.62 7.09 -8.86
CA GLU A 231 19.76 7.98 -9.12
C GLU A 231 19.38 9.47 -9.13
N GLU A 232 18.10 9.78 -9.37
CA GLU A 232 17.58 11.15 -9.36
C GLU A 232 17.29 11.70 -7.95
N ILE A 233 17.33 10.84 -6.92
CA ILE A 233 17.13 11.26 -5.53
C ILE A 233 18.44 11.71 -4.91
N SER A 234 18.40 12.82 -4.18
CA SER A 234 19.55 13.34 -3.41
C SER A 234 19.65 12.64 -2.05
N TRP A 235 20.30 11.47 -2.04
CA TRP A 235 20.56 10.71 -0.81
C TRP A 235 21.61 11.39 0.08
N GLY A 236 21.41 11.36 1.40
CA GLY A 236 22.34 11.94 2.37
C GLY A 236 23.61 11.12 2.57
N TYR A 237 23.61 9.87 2.12
CA TYR A 237 24.76 8.98 2.20
C TYR A 237 24.98 8.25 0.87
N ASP A 238 26.24 8.05 0.50
CA ASP A 238 26.61 7.24 -0.65
C ASP A 238 26.46 5.72 -0.37
N ASP A 239 26.65 4.90 -1.41
CA ASP A 239 26.54 3.43 -1.30
C ASP A 239 27.64 2.81 -0.41
N GLU A 240 28.67 3.57 -0.02
CA GLU A 240 29.73 3.19 0.92
C GLU A 240 29.48 3.69 2.36
N ALA A 241 28.30 4.29 2.61
CA ALA A 241 27.91 4.89 3.88
C ALA A 241 28.67 6.14 4.30
N ASN A 242 29.34 6.81 3.38
CA ASN A 242 29.91 8.13 3.64
C ASN A 242 28.83 9.20 3.47
N GLU A 243 28.88 10.25 4.29
CA GLU A 243 28.01 11.41 4.15
C GLU A 243 28.24 12.02 2.77
N ALA A 244 27.18 12.11 1.97
CA ALA A 244 27.24 12.77 0.69
C ALA A 244 27.45 14.27 0.98
N CYS A 245 28.65 14.78 0.72
CA CYS A 245 28.98 16.17 1.03
C CYS A 245 27.93 17.09 0.40
N PHE A 246 27.08 17.70 1.24
CA PHE A 246 26.40 18.92 0.87
C PHE A 246 27.53 19.91 0.59
N ALA A 247 27.79 20.19 -0.69
CA ALA A 247 28.61 21.33 -1.03
C ALA A 247 27.88 22.54 -0.45
N GLU A 248 28.30 22.99 0.73
CA GLU A 248 28.01 24.35 1.17
C GLU A 248 28.42 25.22 -0.01
N GLU A 249 27.43 25.88 -0.62
CA GLU A 249 27.73 26.96 -1.57
C GLU A 249 28.66 27.91 -0.82
N GLU A 250 29.95 27.87 -1.15
CA GLU A 250 30.91 28.85 -0.66
C GLU A 250 30.31 30.22 -0.94
N GLU A 251 29.84 30.91 0.10
CA GLU A 251 29.58 32.34 0.05
C GLU A 251 30.87 32.97 -0.45
N THR A 252 30.89 33.31 -1.74
CA THR A 252 31.90 34.20 -2.30
C THR A 252 31.73 35.54 -1.60
N GLU A 253 32.44 35.73 -0.47
CA GLU A 253 32.78 37.05 0.02
C GLU A 253 33.62 37.72 -1.07
N GLU A 254 32.96 38.49 -1.94
CA GLU A 254 33.62 39.52 -2.74
C GLU A 254 34.25 40.51 -1.75
N LEU A 255 35.55 40.34 -1.51
CA LEU A 255 36.39 41.37 -0.93
C LEU A 255 36.53 42.48 -1.96
N ASP A 256 35.70 43.51 -1.83
CA ASP A 256 35.86 44.80 -2.51
C ASP A 256 37.21 45.44 -2.10
N ASP A 257 38.15 45.52 -3.05
CA ASP A 257 39.38 46.33 -3.00
C ASP A 257 39.11 47.80 -3.41
#